data_AF-A0A9D9NCS3-F1
#
_entry.id   AF-A0A9D9NCS3-F1
#
_cell.length_a   1.000
_cell.length_b   1.000
_cell.length_c   1.000
_cell.angle_alpha   90.00
_cell.angle_beta   90.00
_cell.angle_gamma   90.00
#
_symmetry.space_group_name_H-M   'P 1'
#
loop_
_entity.id
_entity.type
_entity.pdbx_description
1 polymer ?
#
loop_
_entity_poly.entity_id
_entity_poly.type
_entity_poly.pdbx_seq_one_letter_code
_entity_poly.pdbx_strand_id
1 'polypeptide(L)'
;MYYPEFWSTIGWLVNSRDHYAITHDSDRKLFDELFSIMFPIKANSNGWRTIYIALERGPEPDEEECREAIETGDYETEAAYIEAWRERNEEPVRFYEISAGENEEGFRALFVRHRYVFEYDPRGYDGFRSSDVCFSWRDELEKPLKVLIAEVRKSMVKVMDGTYNTWLKEKLPNRNRVGRIRRSDFWTAFPDSREMFLEGLTESEILSFSDAVDKRLTKMENIGRIDHMTSGLFFQACAIGYRAVGESEYGLRLKAGTDKGLYEENADGRDDGLTDLPEDDSKAFDEWSNGKKDFNGGHPWEVCRGGNSTHVDFYPVRDENGWCFGVRGKHRMFEVVRFFLAISAAGFPVYVVDDEAIRDGILGHDVIGIVPEGVFPRYCESWFPGERVTDFMNLSYEAEHNGFFMSRAVFDDPESLILDT
;
A
#
# COMPACT_ATOMS: atom_id res chain seq x y z
N MET A 1 -16.83 -16.80 -25.08
CA MET A 1 -15.65 -16.42 -24.31
C MET A 1 -16.05 -16.12 -22.90
N TYR A 2 -15.68 -17.03 -22.03
CA TYR A 2 -15.98 -17.02 -20.61
C TYR A 2 -14.75 -16.57 -19.82
N TYR A 3 -14.86 -16.40 -18.49
CA TYR A 3 -13.72 -15.85 -17.76
C TYR A 3 -12.41 -16.66 -17.89
N PRO A 4 -12.38 -17.99 -18.09
CA PRO A 4 -11.12 -18.71 -18.30
C PRO A 4 -10.41 -18.28 -19.58
N GLU A 5 -11.14 -18.19 -20.69
CA GLU A 5 -10.64 -17.70 -21.98
C GLU A 5 -10.30 -16.20 -21.95
N PHE A 6 -11.05 -15.38 -21.21
CA PHE A 6 -10.71 -13.98 -21.00
C PHE A 6 -9.40 -13.85 -20.20
N TRP A 7 -9.21 -14.70 -19.20
CA TRP A 7 -8.05 -14.69 -18.32
C TRP A 7 -6.81 -15.33 -18.95
N SER A 8 -6.92 -16.26 -19.89
CA SER A 8 -5.73 -16.79 -20.59
C SER A 8 -4.97 -15.68 -21.34
N THR A 9 -5.67 -14.70 -21.91
CA THR A 9 -5.04 -13.56 -22.62
C THR A 9 -4.82 -12.34 -21.71
N ILE A 10 -5.86 -11.86 -21.00
CA ILE A 10 -5.74 -10.67 -20.14
C ILE A 10 -5.04 -10.97 -18.82
N GLY A 11 -5.19 -12.19 -18.30
CA GLY A 11 -4.56 -12.62 -17.06
C GLY A 11 -3.04 -12.66 -17.17
N TRP A 12 -2.48 -13.01 -18.34
CA TRP A 12 -1.04 -12.89 -18.57
C TRP A 12 -0.60 -11.43 -18.43
N LEU A 13 -1.21 -10.48 -19.14
CA LEU A 13 -0.88 -9.04 -19.05
C LEU A 13 -1.02 -8.52 -17.61
N VAL A 14 -2.12 -8.89 -16.94
CA VAL A 14 -2.40 -8.53 -15.55
C VAL A 14 -1.33 -9.08 -14.59
N ASN A 15 -0.83 -10.29 -14.81
CA ASN A 15 0.12 -10.96 -13.92
C ASN A 15 1.59 -10.64 -14.25
N SER A 16 1.95 -10.46 -15.53
CA SER A 16 3.30 -10.14 -15.99
C SER A 16 3.68 -8.69 -15.73
N ARG A 17 2.69 -7.82 -15.43
CA ARG A 17 2.85 -6.36 -15.35
C ARG A 17 3.30 -5.74 -16.67
N ASP A 18 3.05 -6.43 -17.77
CA ASP A 18 3.20 -5.88 -19.11
C ASP A 18 1.89 -5.22 -19.56
N HIS A 19 2.02 -4.36 -20.55
CA HIS A 19 0.91 -3.73 -21.24
C HIS A 19 1.12 -3.85 -22.74
N TYR A 20 0.02 -3.79 -23.50
CA TYR A 20 0.07 -3.84 -24.95
C TYR A 20 -0.17 -2.46 -25.56
N ALA A 21 0.75 -2.05 -26.42
CA ALA A 21 0.63 -0.84 -27.22
C ALA A 21 -0.21 -1.09 -28.49
N ILE A 22 -1.39 -0.46 -28.55
CA ILE A 22 -2.30 -0.50 -29.69
C ILE A 22 -1.66 0.26 -30.86
N THR A 23 -1.10 -0.48 -31.82
CA THR A 23 -0.41 0.07 -33.00
C THR A 23 -1.05 -0.31 -34.32
N HIS A 24 -1.95 -1.29 -34.33
CA HIS A 24 -2.64 -1.77 -35.52
C HIS A 24 -4.03 -1.16 -35.69
N ASP A 25 -4.39 -0.87 -36.93
CA ASP A 25 -5.68 -0.24 -37.27
C ASP A 25 -6.89 -1.09 -36.86
N SER A 26 -6.80 -2.42 -36.88
CA SER A 26 -7.88 -3.31 -36.43
C SER A 26 -8.15 -3.16 -34.94
N ASP A 27 -7.10 -3.22 -34.13
CA ASP A 27 -7.20 -3.15 -32.68
C ASP A 27 -7.54 -1.73 -32.23
N ARG A 28 -7.01 -0.72 -32.94
CA ARG A 28 -7.36 0.68 -32.75
C ARG A 28 -8.85 0.93 -32.93
N LYS A 29 -9.49 0.34 -33.94
CA LYS A 29 -10.94 0.49 -34.14
C LYS A 29 -11.75 -0.09 -32.98
N LEU A 30 -11.34 -1.24 -32.46
CA LEU A 30 -11.97 -1.84 -31.27
C LEU A 30 -11.74 -0.98 -30.03
N PHE A 31 -10.53 -0.44 -29.87
CA PHE A 31 -10.20 0.44 -28.76
C PHE A 31 -10.98 1.75 -28.81
N ASP A 32 -11.10 2.37 -29.99
CA ASP A 32 -11.96 3.54 -30.24
C ASP A 32 -13.43 3.25 -29.90
N GLU A 33 -13.92 2.06 -30.29
CA GLU A 33 -15.27 1.63 -29.96
C GLU A 33 -15.47 1.51 -28.43
N LEU A 34 -14.56 0.82 -27.73
CA LEU A 34 -14.61 0.68 -26.28
C LEU A 34 -14.65 2.05 -25.57
N PHE A 35 -13.77 2.96 -25.98
CA PHE A 35 -13.72 4.32 -25.44
C PHE A 35 -15.02 5.08 -25.73
N SER A 36 -15.57 4.98 -26.94
CA SER A 36 -16.85 5.62 -27.27
C SER A 36 -18.01 5.15 -26.39
N ILE A 37 -17.99 3.91 -25.92
CA ILE A 37 -19.02 3.34 -25.04
C ILE A 37 -18.85 3.82 -23.59
N MET A 38 -17.61 3.94 -23.12
CA MET A 38 -17.31 4.31 -21.73
C MET A 38 -17.31 5.82 -21.50
N PHE A 39 -17.06 6.64 -22.53
CA PHE A 39 -16.86 8.08 -22.36
C PHE A 39 -18.06 8.89 -21.87
N PRO A 40 -19.32 8.44 -22.05
CA PRO A 40 -20.46 9.02 -21.36
C PRO A 40 -20.42 8.89 -19.82
N ILE A 41 -19.59 8.00 -19.26
CA ILE A 41 -19.42 7.85 -17.82
C ILE A 41 -18.63 9.06 -17.29
N LYS A 42 -19.10 9.63 -16.18
CA LYS A 42 -18.41 10.71 -15.49
C LYS A 42 -17.04 10.25 -15.00
N ALA A 43 -16.00 11.03 -15.32
CA ALA A 43 -14.67 10.76 -14.83
C ALA A 43 -14.55 11.03 -13.32
N ASN A 44 -13.76 10.21 -12.63
CA ASN A 44 -13.38 10.42 -11.24
C ASN A 44 -12.34 11.57 -11.11
N SER A 45 -11.94 11.89 -9.88
CA SER A 45 -10.98 12.98 -9.59
C SER A 45 -9.62 12.83 -10.28
N ASN A 46 -9.26 11.61 -10.68
CA ASN A 46 -8.02 11.27 -11.38
C ASN A 46 -8.21 11.21 -12.90
N GLY A 47 -9.38 11.55 -13.42
CA GLY A 47 -9.68 11.56 -14.87
C GLY A 47 -10.09 10.20 -15.44
N TRP A 48 -10.28 9.17 -14.61
CA TRP A 48 -10.65 7.82 -15.06
C TRP A 48 -12.16 7.63 -15.10
N ARG A 49 -12.63 6.92 -16.12
CA ARG A 49 -14.01 6.46 -16.26
C ARG A 49 -14.06 4.99 -15.94
N THR A 50 -14.83 4.60 -14.93
CA THR A 50 -14.79 3.26 -14.35
C THR A 50 -16.14 2.56 -14.47
N ILE A 51 -16.12 1.27 -14.79
CA ILE A 51 -17.32 0.42 -14.82
C ILE A 51 -16.92 -1.01 -14.47
N TYR A 52 -17.79 -1.72 -13.77
CA TYR A 52 -17.65 -3.14 -13.52
C TYR A 52 -18.38 -3.95 -14.59
N ILE A 53 -17.72 -5.01 -15.04
CA ILE A 53 -18.31 -6.05 -15.86
C ILE A 53 -18.39 -7.37 -15.08
N ALA A 54 -19.32 -8.24 -15.46
CA ALA A 54 -19.45 -9.57 -14.90
C ALA A 54 -19.28 -10.62 -16.01
N LEU A 55 -18.32 -11.53 -15.83
CA LEU A 55 -18.03 -12.62 -16.76
C LEU A 55 -18.45 -13.94 -16.14
N GLU A 56 -19.23 -14.73 -16.87
CA GLU A 56 -19.60 -16.10 -16.49
C GLU A 56 -18.41 -17.05 -16.68
N ARG A 57 -18.39 -18.15 -15.92
CA ARG A 57 -17.36 -19.21 -16.01
C ARG A 57 -17.27 -19.91 -17.34
N GLY A 58 -18.42 -20.16 -17.93
CA GLY A 58 -18.50 -21.03 -19.09
C GLY A 58 -18.48 -22.52 -18.77
N PRO A 59 -18.49 -23.32 -19.84
CA PRO A 59 -18.39 -24.76 -19.75
C PRO A 59 -17.00 -25.15 -19.24
N GLU A 60 -16.93 -26.37 -18.71
CA GLU A 60 -15.64 -27.03 -18.47
C GLU A 60 -14.90 -27.24 -19.79
N PRO A 61 -13.56 -27.42 -19.73
CA PRO A 61 -12.76 -27.62 -20.93
C PRO A 61 -13.26 -28.80 -21.77
N ASP A 62 -13.25 -28.65 -23.08
CA ASP A 62 -13.65 -29.71 -24.00
C ASP A 62 -12.50 -30.72 -24.27
N GLU A 63 -12.78 -31.75 -25.07
CA GLU A 63 -11.80 -32.81 -25.39
C GLU A 63 -10.57 -32.27 -26.13
N GLU A 64 -10.68 -31.17 -26.88
CA GLU A 64 -9.57 -30.56 -27.61
C GLU A 64 -8.67 -29.78 -26.66
N GLU A 65 -9.26 -28.95 -25.79
CA GLU A 65 -8.54 -28.23 -24.74
C GLU A 65 -7.83 -29.19 -23.77
N CYS A 66 -8.48 -30.29 -23.40
CA CYS A 66 -7.86 -31.32 -22.56
C CYS A 66 -6.70 -32.02 -23.27
N ARG A 67 -6.83 -32.30 -24.57
CA ARG A 67 -5.76 -32.92 -25.36
C ARG A 67 -4.56 -32.00 -25.48
N GLU A 68 -4.79 -30.72 -25.78
CA GLU A 68 -3.72 -29.72 -25.89
C GLU A 68 -2.93 -29.62 -24.58
N ALA A 69 -3.63 -29.49 -23.44
CA ALA A 69 -3.01 -29.41 -22.12
C ALA A 69 -2.14 -30.63 -21.75
N ILE A 70 -2.46 -31.81 -22.30
CA ILE A 70 -1.67 -33.03 -22.12
C ILE A 70 -0.49 -33.06 -23.10
N GLU A 71 -0.71 -32.67 -24.36
CA GLU A 71 0.33 -32.64 -25.40
C GLU A 71 1.42 -31.61 -25.10
N THR A 72 1.08 -30.47 -24.49
CA THR A 72 2.04 -29.46 -24.02
C THR A 72 2.79 -29.89 -22.76
N GLY A 73 2.31 -30.94 -22.08
CA GLY A 73 2.88 -31.44 -20.83
C GLY A 73 2.50 -30.63 -19.59
N ASP A 74 1.47 -29.78 -19.69
CA ASP A 74 0.97 -29.00 -18.54
C ASP A 74 0.24 -29.91 -17.52
N TYR A 75 -0.38 -31.00 -18.01
CA TYR A 75 -1.10 -31.98 -17.19
C TYR A 75 -0.89 -33.41 -17.69
N GLU A 76 -0.83 -34.38 -16.77
CA GLU A 76 -0.65 -35.80 -17.14
C GLU A 76 -1.96 -36.48 -17.58
N THR A 77 -3.11 -35.98 -17.13
CA THR A 77 -4.42 -36.57 -17.41
C THR A 77 -5.50 -35.50 -17.55
N GLU A 78 -6.54 -35.83 -18.31
CA GLU A 78 -7.75 -35.01 -18.45
C GLU A 78 -8.39 -34.72 -17.08
N ALA A 79 -8.49 -35.73 -16.22
CA ALA A 79 -9.04 -35.57 -14.88
C ALA A 79 -8.27 -34.54 -14.04
N ALA A 80 -6.94 -34.58 -14.08
CA ALA A 80 -6.10 -33.60 -13.38
C ALA A 80 -6.27 -32.19 -13.94
N TYR A 81 -6.40 -32.04 -15.26
CA TYR A 81 -6.66 -30.74 -15.88
C TYR A 81 -8.03 -30.17 -15.50
N ILE A 82 -9.09 -30.98 -15.58
CA ILE A 82 -10.45 -30.57 -15.20
C ILE A 82 -10.53 -30.20 -13.72
N GLU A 83 -9.89 -30.97 -12.83
CA GLU A 83 -9.83 -30.66 -11.40
C GLU A 83 -9.13 -29.32 -11.15
N ALA A 84 -7.92 -29.14 -11.69
CA ALA A 84 -7.20 -27.87 -11.57
C ALA A 84 -7.94 -26.70 -12.23
N TRP A 85 -8.67 -26.94 -13.32
CA TRP A 85 -9.54 -25.92 -13.92
C TRP A 85 -10.68 -25.56 -12.96
N ARG A 86 -11.38 -26.53 -12.37
CA ARG A 86 -12.50 -26.27 -11.44
C ARG A 86 -12.04 -25.53 -10.19
N GLU A 87 -10.86 -25.85 -9.65
CA GLU A 87 -10.27 -25.15 -8.51
C GLU A 87 -9.94 -23.70 -8.86
N ARG A 88 -9.25 -23.47 -9.99
CA ARG A 88 -8.92 -22.11 -10.45
C ARG A 88 -10.15 -21.29 -10.83
N ASN A 89 -11.24 -21.97 -11.17
CA ASN A 89 -12.46 -21.44 -11.75
C ASN A 89 -13.69 -21.87 -10.91
N GLU A 90 -13.58 -21.77 -9.58
CA GLU A 90 -14.64 -22.21 -8.67
C GLU A 90 -15.91 -21.35 -8.80
N GLU A 91 -15.73 -20.06 -9.06
CA GLU A 91 -16.82 -19.09 -9.04
C GLU A 91 -17.65 -19.17 -10.31
N PRO A 92 -18.98 -19.10 -10.24
CA PRO A 92 -19.82 -19.11 -11.42
C PRO A 92 -19.73 -17.79 -12.22
N VAL A 93 -19.42 -16.69 -11.55
CA VAL A 93 -19.31 -15.34 -12.13
C VAL A 93 -18.16 -14.59 -11.47
N ARG A 94 -17.35 -13.90 -12.27
CA ARG A 94 -16.28 -13.01 -11.82
C ARG A 94 -16.54 -11.57 -12.22
N PHE A 95 -16.15 -10.64 -11.34
CA PHE A 95 -16.29 -9.20 -11.57
C PHE A 95 -14.93 -8.59 -11.89
N TYR A 96 -14.91 -7.67 -12.85
CA TYR A 96 -13.72 -6.95 -13.27
C TYR A 96 -14.05 -5.45 -13.34
N GLU A 97 -13.27 -4.62 -12.63
CA GLU A 97 -13.28 -3.18 -12.86
C GLU A 97 -12.53 -2.88 -14.15
N ILE A 98 -13.16 -2.11 -15.03
CA ILE A 98 -12.59 -1.58 -16.26
C ILE A 98 -12.50 -0.06 -16.10
N SER A 99 -11.29 0.47 -16.24
CA SER A 99 -11.00 1.88 -16.02
C SER A 99 -10.30 2.46 -17.26
N ALA A 100 -10.92 3.47 -17.88
CA ALA A 100 -10.45 4.08 -19.13
C ALA A 100 -10.12 5.57 -18.91
N GLY A 101 -8.98 6.01 -19.42
CA GLY A 101 -8.51 7.39 -19.30
C GLY A 101 -7.93 7.90 -20.61
N GLU A 102 -8.11 9.20 -20.86
CA GLU A 102 -7.53 9.93 -21.98
C GLU A 102 -7.02 11.28 -21.50
N ASN A 103 -5.79 11.64 -21.89
CA ASN A 103 -5.23 12.95 -21.59
C ASN A 103 -5.46 13.95 -22.74
N GLU A 104 -5.08 15.21 -22.53
CA GLU A 104 -5.26 16.28 -23.52
C GLU A 104 -4.46 16.05 -24.83
N GLU A 105 -3.42 15.22 -24.79
CA GLU A 105 -2.60 14.86 -25.95
C GLU A 105 -3.20 13.69 -26.75
N GLY A 106 -4.34 13.13 -26.32
CA GLY A 106 -4.99 11.98 -26.93
C GLY A 106 -4.34 10.64 -26.59
N PHE A 107 -3.42 10.61 -25.63
CA PHE A 107 -2.91 9.35 -25.07
C PHE A 107 -4.02 8.69 -24.26
N ARG A 108 -4.22 7.40 -24.50
CA ARG A 108 -5.29 6.61 -23.90
C ARG A 108 -4.74 5.40 -23.19
N ALA A 109 -5.31 5.10 -22.03
CA ALA A 109 -4.93 3.98 -21.18
C ALA A 109 -6.16 3.20 -20.73
N LEU A 110 -6.05 1.87 -20.72
CA LEU A 110 -7.05 0.97 -20.16
C LEU A 110 -6.44 0.15 -19.02
N PHE A 111 -7.17 0.12 -17.92
CA PHE A 111 -6.88 -0.72 -16.77
C PHE A 111 -7.97 -1.78 -16.62
N VAL A 112 -7.54 -2.99 -16.28
CA VAL A 112 -8.42 -4.11 -15.90
C VAL A 112 -8.00 -4.55 -14.51
N ARG A 113 -8.93 -4.53 -13.53
CA ARG A 113 -8.66 -4.85 -12.12
C ARG A 113 -7.45 -4.09 -11.56
N HIS A 114 -7.42 -2.79 -11.79
CA HIS A 114 -6.35 -1.88 -11.34
C HIS A 114 -4.96 -2.16 -11.93
N ARG A 115 -4.89 -2.94 -13.03
CA ARG A 115 -3.65 -3.23 -13.77
C ARG A 115 -3.67 -2.58 -15.14
N TYR A 116 -2.57 -1.94 -15.48
CA TYR A 116 -2.38 -1.30 -16.77
C TYR A 116 -2.21 -2.37 -17.85
N VAL A 117 -3.13 -2.45 -18.82
CA VAL A 117 -3.15 -3.55 -19.80
C VAL A 117 -3.05 -3.08 -21.24
N PHE A 118 -3.64 -1.93 -21.60
CA PHE A 118 -3.61 -1.40 -22.96
C PHE A 118 -3.32 0.08 -22.98
N GLU A 119 -2.59 0.50 -24.01
CA GLU A 119 -2.31 1.90 -24.27
C GLU A 119 -2.39 2.24 -25.74
N TYR A 120 -2.70 3.50 -26.03
CA TYR A 120 -2.60 4.08 -27.37
C TYR A 120 -1.97 5.47 -27.27
N ASP A 121 -0.89 5.69 -28.01
CA ASP A 121 -0.24 7.01 -28.12
C ASP A 121 -0.31 7.52 -29.57
N PRO A 122 -1.02 8.64 -29.84
CA PRO A 122 -1.15 9.19 -31.19
C PRO A 122 0.15 9.77 -31.75
N ARG A 123 1.16 10.04 -30.91
CA ARG A 123 2.48 10.53 -31.35
C ARG A 123 3.32 9.43 -31.99
N GLY A 124 2.88 8.18 -31.88
CA GLY A 124 3.62 7.01 -32.29
C GLY A 124 4.63 6.56 -31.22
N TYR A 125 5.07 5.33 -31.35
CA TYR A 125 5.99 4.69 -30.42
C TYR A 125 7.44 4.93 -30.85
N ASP A 126 8.26 5.61 -30.04
CA ASP A 126 9.70 5.80 -30.28
C ASP A 126 10.56 4.65 -29.70
N GLY A 127 10.07 3.42 -29.81
CA GLY A 127 10.94 2.24 -29.84
C GLY A 127 11.74 1.86 -28.59
N PHE A 128 11.36 2.25 -27.37
CA PHE A 128 12.12 1.80 -26.17
C PHE A 128 11.33 1.22 -24.98
N ARG A 129 10.03 0.89 -25.11
CA ARG A 129 9.25 0.42 -23.93
C ARG A 129 8.28 -0.75 -24.11
N SER A 130 8.02 -1.27 -25.30
CA SER A 130 7.42 -2.60 -25.40
C SER A 130 8.56 -3.60 -25.38
N SER A 131 8.58 -4.53 -24.41
CA SER A 131 9.40 -5.72 -24.55
C SER A 131 9.15 -6.33 -25.95
N ASP A 132 10.20 -6.75 -26.65
CA ASP A 132 10.13 -7.35 -28.00
C ASP A 132 9.19 -8.58 -28.08
N VAL A 133 8.61 -8.98 -26.95
CA VAL A 133 7.66 -10.06 -26.73
C VAL A 133 6.25 -9.73 -27.26
N CYS A 134 5.82 -8.47 -27.36
CA CYS A 134 4.45 -8.12 -27.75
C CYS A 134 4.11 -8.39 -29.23
N PHE A 135 5.11 -8.53 -30.12
CA PHE A 135 4.87 -8.70 -31.56
C PHE A 135 4.27 -10.05 -31.94
N SER A 136 4.41 -11.10 -31.12
CA SER A 136 3.90 -12.44 -31.44
C SER A 136 2.43 -12.67 -31.09
N TRP A 137 1.76 -11.75 -30.40
CA TRP A 137 0.41 -11.94 -29.83
C TRP A 137 -0.71 -11.20 -30.57
N ARG A 138 -0.43 -10.61 -31.75
CA ARG A 138 -1.40 -9.75 -32.47
C ARG A 138 -2.75 -10.43 -32.69
N ASP A 139 -2.75 -11.69 -33.14
CA ASP A 139 -3.97 -12.42 -33.47
C ASP A 139 -4.80 -12.82 -32.22
N GLU A 140 -4.23 -12.65 -31.01
CA GLU A 140 -4.85 -13.03 -29.75
C GLU A 140 -5.55 -11.88 -29.03
N LEU A 141 -5.36 -10.62 -29.44
CA LEU A 141 -5.91 -9.44 -28.75
C LEU A 141 -7.27 -8.96 -29.27
N GLU A 142 -7.60 -9.28 -30.51
CA GLU A 142 -8.90 -8.92 -31.09
C GLU A 142 -10.05 -9.54 -30.29
N LYS A 143 -9.88 -10.80 -29.88
CA LYS A 143 -10.87 -11.56 -29.09
C LYS A 143 -11.16 -10.93 -27.72
N PRO A 144 -10.18 -10.71 -26.81
CA PRO A 144 -10.43 -10.10 -25.51
C PRO A 144 -10.96 -8.67 -25.62
N LEU A 145 -10.52 -7.86 -26.59
CA LEU A 145 -11.10 -6.52 -26.80
C LEU A 145 -12.58 -6.57 -27.18
N LYS A 146 -12.97 -7.46 -28.10
CA LYS A 146 -14.39 -7.65 -28.46
C LYS A 146 -15.24 -8.11 -27.27
N VAL A 147 -14.68 -8.92 -26.39
CA VAL A 147 -15.37 -9.36 -25.16
C VAL A 147 -15.53 -8.20 -24.18
N LEU A 148 -14.47 -7.43 -23.94
CA LEU A 148 -14.56 -6.22 -23.12
C LEU A 148 -15.65 -5.29 -23.62
N ILE A 149 -15.67 -5.02 -24.93
CA ILE A 149 -16.71 -4.20 -25.57
C ILE A 149 -18.10 -4.79 -25.32
N ALA A 150 -18.28 -6.09 -25.54
CA ALA A 150 -19.58 -6.75 -25.35
C ALA A 150 -20.08 -6.66 -23.91
N GLU A 151 -19.22 -6.95 -22.92
CA GLU A 151 -19.60 -6.90 -21.51
C GLU A 151 -19.78 -5.48 -20.98
N VAL A 152 -18.93 -4.54 -21.41
CA VAL A 152 -19.11 -3.11 -21.10
C VAL A 152 -20.44 -2.61 -21.68
N ARG A 153 -20.81 -3.00 -22.90
CA ARG A 153 -22.14 -2.69 -23.47
C ARG A 153 -23.26 -3.24 -22.60
N LYS A 154 -23.17 -4.49 -22.12
CA LYS A 154 -24.19 -5.07 -21.23
C LYS A 154 -24.29 -4.29 -19.92
N SER A 155 -23.17 -3.92 -19.30
CA SER A 155 -23.17 -3.07 -18.10
C SER A 155 -23.74 -1.68 -18.40
N MET A 156 -23.41 -1.08 -19.53
CA MET A 156 -23.96 0.22 -19.95
C MET A 156 -25.47 0.18 -20.20
N VAL A 157 -26.04 -0.93 -20.69
CA VAL A 157 -27.50 -1.09 -20.75
C VAL A 157 -28.11 -0.96 -19.36
N LYS A 158 -27.49 -1.55 -18.32
CA LYS A 158 -27.91 -1.40 -16.92
C LYS A 158 -27.74 0.02 -16.40
N VAL A 159 -26.75 0.75 -16.91
CA VAL A 159 -26.55 2.16 -16.54
C VAL A 159 -27.70 2.98 -17.11
N MET A 160 -28.03 2.77 -18.39
CA MET A 160 -29.09 3.50 -19.09
C MET A 160 -30.49 3.18 -18.57
N ASP A 161 -30.73 1.96 -18.08
CA ASP A 161 -32.00 1.57 -17.46
C ASP A 161 -32.11 1.94 -15.97
N GLY A 162 -31.05 2.48 -15.38
CA GLY A 162 -30.99 2.89 -13.97
C GLY A 162 -30.85 1.75 -12.96
N THR A 163 -30.59 0.51 -13.39
CA THR A 163 -30.49 -0.67 -12.51
C THR A 163 -29.05 -1.02 -12.10
N TYR A 164 -28.05 -0.44 -12.75
CA TYR A 164 -26.63 -0.80 -12.57
C TYR A 164 -26.15 -0.66 -11.12
N ASN A 165 -26.39 0.48 -10.45
CA ASN A 165 -25.86 0.71 -9.10
C ASN A 165 -26.49 -0.25 -8.07
N THR A 166 -27.78 -0.56 -8.20
CA THR A 166 -28.45 -1.57 -7.37
C THR A 166 -27.88 -2.96 -7.64
N TRP A 167 -27.74 -3.34 -8.91
CA TRP A 167 -27.14 -4.62 -9.29
C TRP A 167 -25.71 -4.76 -8.75
N LEU A 168 -24.89 -3.71 -8.86
CA LEU A 168 -23.52 -3.72 -8.38
C LEU A 168 -23.48 -3.85 -6.86
N LYS A 169 -24.28 -3.08 -6.13
CA LYS A 169 -24.40 -3.17 -4.67
C LYS A 169 -24.84 -4.56 -4.21
N GLU A 170 -25.70 -5.26 -4.94
CA GLU A 170 -26.18 -6.59 -4.56
C GLU A 170 -25.24 -7.73 -4.97
N LYS A 171 -24.50 -7.56 -6.07
CA LYS A 171 -23.77 -8.67 -6.70
C LYS A 171 -22.25 -8.56 -6.61
N LEU A 172 -21.69 -7.38 -6.39
CA LEU A 172 -20.24 -7.19 -6.32
C LEU A 172 -19.67 -7.93 -5.08
N PRO A 173 -18.76 -8.91 -5.26
CA PRO A 173 -18.16 -9.64 -4.15
C PRO A 173 -17.35 -8.73 -3.22
N ASN A 174 -17.30 -9.05 -1.93
CA ASN A 174 -16.60 -8.22 -0.94
C ASN A 174 -15.09 -8.10 -1.20
N ARG A 175 -14.45 -9.08 -1.85
CA ARG A 175 -13.05 -8.99 -2.27
C ARG A 175 -12.78 -7.87 -3.29
N ASN A 176 -13.82 -7.38 -3.96
CA ASN A 176 -13.72 -6.27 -4.90
C ASN A 176 -14.19 -4.95 -4.28
N ARG A 177 -14.44 -4.91 -2.97
CA ARG A 177 -14.89 -3.72 -2.23
C ARG A 177 -13.79 -3.18 -1.34
N VAL A 178 -13.95 -1.91 -0.98
CA VAL A 178 -13.25 -1.30 0.14
C VAL A 178 -13.91 -1.77 1.44
N GLY A 179 -13.11 -2.10 2.43
CA GLY A 179 -13.61 -2.50 3.74
C GLY A 179 -12.60 -2.27 4.84
N ARG A 180 -13.00 -2.57 6.07
CA ARG A 180 -12.20 -2.38 7.29
C ARG A 180 -12.38 -3.58 8.19
N ILE A 181 -11.30 -4.03 8.80
CA ILE A 181 -11.35 -5.00 9.90
C ILE A 181 -10.52 -4.48 11.07
N ARG A 182 -11.01 -4.69 12.30
CA ARG A 182 -10.24 -4.38 13.50
C ARG A 182 -9.02 -5.30 13.57
N ARG A 183 -7.84 -4.76 13.85
CA ARG A 183 -6.59 -5.55 13.90
C ARG A 183 -6.68 -6.72 14.89
N SER A 184 -7.34 -6.55 16.03
CA SER A 184 -7.58 -7.65 16.98
C SER A 184 -8.44 -8.79 16.40
N ASP A 185 -9.42 -8.49 15.56
CA ASP A 185 -10.19 -9.52 14.87
C ASP A 185 -9.32 -10.21 13.82
N PHE A 186 -8.52 -9.46 13.05
CA PHE A 186 -7.56 -10.03 12.11
C PHE A 186 -6.56 -10.98 12.80
N TRP A 187 -6.00 -10.58 13.95
CA TRP A 187 -5.09 -11.42 14.74
C TRP A 187 -5.74 -12.67 15.33
N THR A 188 -7.07 -12.71 15.45
CA THR A 188 -7.77 -13.94 15.85
C THR A 188 -7.70 -15.00 14.75
N ALA A 189 -7.73 -14.59 13.47
CA ALA A 189 -7.53 -15.49 12.34
C ALA A 189 -6.05 -15.78 12.09
N PHE A 190 -5.17 -14.80 12.30
CA PHE A 190 -3.74 -14.90 12.05
C PHE A 190 -2.89 -14.55 13.28
N PRO A 191 -2.82 -15.46 14.29
CA PRO A 191 -2.06 -15.21 15.52
C PRO A 191 -0.56 -14.97 15.26
N ASP A 192 0.05 -15.68 14.32
CA ASP A 192 1.47 -15.50 13.96
C ASP A 192 1.75 -14.09 13.44
N SER A 193 0.77 -13.46 12.76
CA SER A 193 0.89 -12.06 12.34
C SER A 193 0.90 -11.09 13.53
N ARG A 194 0.25 -11.43 14.65
CA ARG A 194 0.36 -10.66 15.89
C ARG A 194 1.75 -10.78 16.49
N GLU A 195 2.26 -12.01 16.55
CA GLU A 195 3.59 -12.28 17.12
C GLU A 195 4.68 -11.54 16.34
N MET A 196 4.64 -11.60 15.00
CA MET A 196 5.56 -10.87 14.13
C MET A 196 5.41 -9.35 14.26
N PHE A 197 4.18 -8.83 14.35
CA PHE A 197 3.94 -7.39 14.47
C PHE A 197 4.43 -6.81 15.81
N LEU A 198 4.32 -7.58 16.89
CA LEU A 198 4.75 -7.21 18.23
C LEU A 198 6.18 -7.70 18.55
N GLU A 199 6.87 -8.31 17.58
CA GLU A 199 8.19 -8.87 17.78
C GLU A 199 9.14 -7.83 18.39
N GLY A 200 9.80 -8.22 19.48
CA GLY A 200 10.70 -7.35 20.25
C GLY A 200 10.03 -6.56 21.38
N LEU A 201 8.72 -6.26 21.32
CA LEU A 201 8.03 -5.55 22.40
C LEU A 201 7.55 -6.50 23.51
N THR A 202 7.87 -6.18 24.75
CA THR A 202 7.34 -6.88 25.92
C THR A 202 5.97 -6.32 26.33
N GLU A 203 5.15 -7.14 27.00
CA GLU A 203 3.86 -6.68 27.56
C GLU A 203 4.04 -5.48 28.51
N SER A 204 5.11 -5.47 29.30
CA SER A 204 5.43 -4.38 30.22
C SER A 204 5.70 -3.07 29.47
N GLU A 205 6.40 -3.11 28.34
CA GLU A 205 6.65 -1.94 27.50
C GLU A 205 5.36 -1.44 26.84
N ILE A 206 4.52 -2.34 26.32
CA ILE A 206 3.21 -2.00 25.76
C ILE A 206 2.33 -1.30 26.80
N LEU A 207 2.25 -1.86 28.01
CA LEU A 207 1.47 -1.27 29.11
C LEU A 207 2.03 0.09 29.55
N SER A 208 3.35 0.20 29.68
CA SER A 208 4.01 1.45 30.09
C SER A 208 3.81 2.56 29.06
N PHE A 209 3.91 2.22 27.78
CA PHE A 209 3.65 3.16 26.70
C PHE A 209 2.18 3.58 26.67
N SER A 210 1.25 2.62 26.75
CA SER A 210 -0.19 2.92 26.79
C SER A 210 -0.56 3.83 27.95
N ASP A 211 -0.03 3.56 29.16
CA ASP A 211 -0.26 4.38 30.34
C ASP A 211 0.32 5.80 30.17
N ALA A 212 1.48 5.94 29.53
CA ALA A 212 2.06 7.24 29.21
C ALA A 212 1.18 8.04 28.23
N VAL A 213 0.59 7.38 27.23
CA VAL A 213 -0.37 8.01 26.30
C VAL A 213 -1.64 8.44 27.04
N ASP A 214 -2.21 7.57 27.89
CA ASP A 214 -3.43 7.87 28.64
C ASP A 214 -3.25 9.04 29.61
N LYS A 215 -2.07 9.14 30.24
CA LYS A 215 -1.66 10.26 31.09
C LYS A 215 -1.19 11.49 30.31
N ARG A 216 -1.20 11.41 28.97
CA ARG A 216 -0.74 12.46 28.03
C ARG A 216 0.72 12.88 28.23
N LEU A 217 1.55 12.00 28.76
CA LEU A 217 2.99 12.21 28.97
C LEU A 217 3.78 12.15 27.65
N THR A 218 3.17 11.62 26.59
CA THR A 218 3.69 11.58 25.22
C THR A 218 3.42 12.86 24.42
N LYS A 219 2.76 13.86 25.01
CA LYS A 219 2.39 15.12 24.33
C LYS A 219 3.36 16.25 24.67
N MET A 220 3.78 17.00 23.66
CA MET A 220 4.79 18.06 23.78
C MET A 220 4.42 19.15 24.81
N GLU A 221 3.14 19.46 24.96
CA GLU A 221 2.64 20.45 25.91
C GLU A 221 2.75 20.02 27.39
N ASN A 222 2.96 18.73 27.67
CA ASN A 222 2.95 18.16 29.04
C ASN A 222 4.33 17.72 29.54
N ILE A 223 5.39 17.98 28.77
CA ILE A 223 6.77 17.61 29.13
C ILE A 223 7.59 18.87 29.45
N GLY A 224 8.70 18.69 30.17
CA GLY A 224 9.63 19.77 30.51
C GLY A 224 10.39 20.34 29.31
N ARG A 225 11.34 21.24 29.58
CA ARG A 225 12.24 21.81 28.57
C ARG A 225 13.70 21.75 29.03
N ILE A 226 14.61 21.75 28.07
CA ILE A 226 16.05 21.86 28.21
C ILE A 226 16.42 23.30 27.85
N ASP A 227 17.03 24.01 28.79
CA ASP A 227 17.38 25.43 28.61
C ASP A 227 18.55 25.62 27.62
N HIS A 228 19.53 24.72 27.68
CA HIS A 228 20.77 24.79 26.91
C HIS A 228 21.01 23.48 26.16
N MET A 229 20.42 23.34 24.97
CA MET A 229 20.65 22.18 24.10
C MET A 229 22.07 22.22 23.52
N THR A 230 22.73 21.07 23.43
CA THR A 230 24.03 20.89 22.76
C THR A 230 24.00 19.66 21.87
N SER A 231 24.94 19.53 20.93
CA SER A 231 25.09 18.29 20.15
C SER A 231 25.43 17.11 21.06
N GLY A 232 26.20 17.31 22.13
CA GLY A 232 26.49 16.29 23.14
C GLY A 232 25.24 15.75 23.83
N LEU A 233 24.31 16.61 24.26
CA LEU A 233 23.04 16.18 24.85
C LEU A 233 22.18 15.40 23.85
N PHE A 234 22.17 15.83 22.59
CA PHE A 234 21.47 15.10 21.53
C PHE A 234 22.08 13.70 21.30
N PHE A 235 23.40 13.59 21.18
CA PHE A 235 24.08 12.30 21.02
C PHE A 235 23.88 11.39 22.23
N GLN A 236 23.91 11.95 23.45
CA GLN A 236 23.61 11.21 24.67
C GLN A 236 22.19 10.61 24.65
N ALA A 237 21.19 11.41 24.26
CA ALA A 237 19.80 10.94 24.14
C ALA A 237 19.65 9.88 23.04
N CYS A 238 20.32 10.03 21.89
CA CYS A 238 20.37 8.99 20.85
C CYS A 238 20.96 7.69 21.39
N ALA A 239 22.09 7.77 22.09
CA ALA A 239 22.78 6.62 22.66
C ALA A 239 21.94 5.87 23.71
N ILE A 240 21.15 6.58 24.52
CA ILE A 240 20.16 5.97 25.41
C ILE A 240 19.12 5.18 24.61
N GLY A 241 18.56 5.77 23.56
CA GLY A 241 17.61 5.11 22.66
C GLY A 241 18.19 3.85 22.00
N TYR A 242 19.38 3.95 21.40
CA TYR A 242 20.03 2.81 20.75
C TYR A 242 20.29 1.65 21.70
N ARG A 243 20.77 1.94 22.92
CA ARG A 243 21.04 0.92 23.94
C ARG A 243 19.74 0.24 24.41
N ALA A 244 18.64 0.99 24.48
CA ALA A 244 17.34 0.43 24.84
C ALA A 244 16.78 -0.49 23.76
N VAL A 245 16.93 -0.11 22.49
CA VAL A 245 16.52 -0.96 21.36
C VAL A 245 17.37 -2.23 21.29
N GLY A 246 18.69 -2.11 21.41
CA GLY A 246 19.64 -3.23 21.36
C GLY A 246 20.19 -3.53 19.96
N GLU A 247 21.25 -4.33 19.88
CA GLU A 247 21.83 -4.76 18.61
C GLU A 247 20.92 -5.73 17.86
N SER A 248 20.92 -5.64 16.54
CA SER A 248 20.29 -6.63 15.66
C SER A 248 21.11 -6.84 14.40
N GLU A 249 20.99 -8.02 13.80
CA GLU A 249 21.75 -8.39 12.59
C GLU A 249 21.46 -7.43 11.41
N TYR A 250 20.24 -6.88 11.35
CA TYR A 250 19.74 -6.09 10.23
C TYR A 250 19.44 -4.62 10.57
N GLY A 251 19.74 -4.17 11.79
CA GLY A 251 19.36 -2.83 12.28
C GLY A 251 20.50 -2.11 12.98
N LEU A 252 20.38 -1.98 14.31
CA LEU A 252 21.32 -1.21 15.12
C LEU A 252 22.60 -1.97 15.46
N ARG A 253 23.68 -1.20 15.61
CA ARG A 253 24.99 -1.65 16.07
C ARG A 253 25.42 -0.82 17.27
N LEU A 254 26.02 -1.46 18.27
CA LEU A 254 26.42 -0.83 19.53
C LEU A 254 27.93 -1.00 19.76
N LYS A 255 28.74 -0.86 18.70
CA LYS A 255 30.19 -1.10 18.76
C LYS A 255 30.95 0.14 19.21
N ALA A 256 30.43 1.32 18.89
CA ALA A 256 31.06 2.57 19.28
C ALA A 256 31.08 2.76 20.81
N GLY A 257 32.22 3.22 21.33
CA GLY A 257 32.43 3.48 22.76
C GLY A 257 31.99 4.86 23.24
N THR A 258 31.55 5.74 22.32
CA THR A 258 31.11 7.11 22.62
C THR A 258 29.68 7.34 22.14
N ASP A 259 28.97 8.27 22.76
CA ASP A 259 27.58 8.58 22.40
C ASP A 259 27.48 9.14 20.96
N LYS A 260 28.39 10.04 20.58
CA LYS A 260 28.53 10.52 19.20
C LYS A 260 28.83 9.38 18.22
N GLY A 261 29.72 8.46 18.58
CA GLY A 261 30.07 7.33 17.72
C GLY A 261 28.88 6.39 17.49
N LEU A 262 28.00 6.22 18.49
CA LEU A 262 26.77 5.44 18.32
C LEU A 262 25.79 6.12 17.37
N TYR A 263 25.71 7.46 17.38
CA TYR A 263 24.96 8.21 16.38
C TYR A 263 25.55 8.01 14.98
N GLU A 264 26.86 8.19 14.79
CA GLU A 264 27.53 7.99 13.50
C GLU A 264 27.35 6.56 12.94
N GLU A 265 27.31 5.57 13.84
CA GLU A 265 27.15 4.16 13.47
C GLU A 265 25.74 3.83 12.95
N ASN A 266 24.70 4.47 13.51
CA ASN A 266 23.29 4.08 13.32
C ASN A 266 22.44 5.07 12.51
N ALA A 267 22.75 6.37 12.58
CA ALA A 267 22.02 7.42 11.89
C ALA A 267 22.32 7.44 10.39
N ASP A 268 21.45 8.06 9.59
CA ASP A 268 21.54 8.15 8.12
C ASP A 268 22.91 8.58 7.59
N GLY A 269 23.60 9.46 8.31
CA GLY A 269 24.96 9.89 8.01
C GLY A 269 25.05 11.15 7.14
N ARG A 270 23.93 11.64 6.60
CA ARG A 270 23.84 12.98 5.97
C ARG A 270 23.50 14.02 7.03
N ASP A 271 24.35 14.21 8.03
CA ASP A 271 24.04 15.00 9.24
C ASP A 271 24.20 16.53 9.09
N ASP A 272 24.61 16.99 7.92
CA ASP A 272 24.79 18.41 7.56
C ASP A 272 25.71 19.20 8.53
N GLY A 273 26.76 18.52 9.01
CA GLY A 273 27.79 19.08 9.88
C GLY A 273 27.46 19.04 11.37
N LEU A 274 26.40 18.32 11.78
CA LEU A 274 26.05 18.15 13.19
C LEU A 274 27.20 17.52 14.00
N THR A 275 27.86 16.50 13.45
CA THR A 275 29.00 15.85 14.10
C THR A 275 30.24 16.75 14.22
N ASP A 276 30.35 17.83 13.44
CA ASP A 276 31.47 18.77 13.53
C ASP A 276 31.30 19.82 14.66
N LEU A 277 30.13 19.89 15.29
CA LEU A 277 29.87 20.84 16.37
C LEU A 277 30.59 20.45 17.67
N PRO A 278 31.10 21.42 18.46
CA PRO A 278 31.56 21.16 19.82
C PRO A 278 30.42 20.63 20.71
N GLU A 279 30.64 19.49 21.37
CA GLU A 279 29.60 18.75 22.11
C GLU A 279 29.04 19.50 23.33
N ASP A 280 29.78 20.46 23.89
CA ASP A 280 29.46 21.24 25.08
C ASP A 280 29.08 22.71 24.78
N ASP A 281 28.92 23.07 23.50
CA ASP A 281 28.62 24.46 23.09
C ASP A 281 27.16 24.61 22.64
N SER A 282 26.32 25.16 23.53
CA SER A 282 24.91 25.40 23.24
C SER A 282 24.67 26.52 22.22
N LYS A 283 25.60 27.48 22.14
CA LYS A 283 25.50 28.57 21.17
C LYS A 283 25.82 28.07 19.76
N ALA A 284 26.84 27.23 19.61
CA ALA A 284 27.15 26.59 18.34
C ALA A 284 25.97 25.74 17.84
N PHE A 285 25.31 25.00 18.74
CA PHE A 285 24.12 24.23 18.40
C PHE A 285 22.95 25.13 17.96
N ASP A 286 22.67 26.19 18.71
CA ASP A 286 21.62 27.18 18.38
C ASP A 286 21.87 27.84 17.02
N GLU A 287 23.10 28.27 16.74
CA GLU A 287 23.48 28.92 15.47
C GLU A 287 23.38 27.95 14.29
N TRP A 288 23.85 26.71 14.45
CA TRP A 288 23.73 25.68 13.43
C TRP A 288 22.26 25.32 13.18
N SER A 289 21.46 25.05 14.22
CA SER A 289 20.06 24.64 14.07
C SER A 289 19.20 25.74 13.43
N ASN A 290 19.36 27.00 13.85
CA ASN A 290 18.60 28.13 13.28
C ASN A 290 19.10 28.54 11.88
N GLY A 291 20.37 28.29 11.57
CA GLY A 291 20.98 28.62 10.28
C GLY A 291 20.56 27.68 9.14
N LYS A 292 19.97 26.52 9.46
CA LYS A 292 19.58 25.49 8.50
C LYS A 292 18.06 25.54 8.28
N LYS A 293 17.62 26.32 7.29
CA LYS A 293 16.19 26.39 6.93
C LYS A 293 15.66 25.10 6.29
N ASP A 294 16.47 24.39 5.50
CA ASP A 294 16.02 23.22 4.72
C ASP A 294 17.02 22.04 4.72
N PHE A 295 18.06 22.08 5.56
CA PHE A 295 19.18 21.10 5.64
C PHE A 295 19.80 20.66 4.29
N ASN A 296 19.48 21.29 3.15
CA ASN A 296 19.96 20.98 1.79
C ASN A 296 20.05 19.48 1.46
N GLY A 297 19.07 18.69 1.90
CA GLY A 297 19.05 17.23 1.71
C GLY A 297 19.82 16.43 2.77
N GLY A 298 20.19 17.07 3.87
CA GLY A 298 20.65 16.45 5.10
C GLY A 298 19.49 15.88 5.93
N HIS A 299 19.77 14.78 6.61
CA HIS A 299 18.86 14.02 7.46
C HIS A 299 19.47 13.78 8.85
N PRO A 300 19.90 14.85 9.59
CA PRO A 300 20.55 14.69 10.90
C PRO A 300 19.68 13.97 11.94
N TRP A 301 18.37 13.95 11.72
CA TRP A 301 17.39 13.42 12.64
C TRP A 301 16.99 11.96 12.38
N GLU A 302 17.36 11.40 11.22
CA GLU A 302 17.11 9.99 10.89
C GLU A 302 18.08 9.10 11.67
N VAL A 303 17.81 8.92 12.96
CA VAL A 303 18.70 8.24 13.91
C VAL A 303 18.73 6.73 13.72
N CYS A 304 17.68 6.13 13.13
CA CYS A 304 17.71 4.75 12.66
C CYS A 304 17.55 4.75 11.13
N ARG A 305 18.60 4.29 10.42
CA ARG A 305 18.60 4.18 8.96
C ARG A 305 17.38 3.40 8.43
N GLY A 306 16.81 3.91 7.35
CA GLY A 306 15.71 3.27 6.62
C GLY A 306 15.40 3.99 5.31
N GLY A 307 14.49 3.44 4.51
CA GLY A 307 13.92 4.17 3.38
C GLY A 307 12.91 5.22 3.85
N ASN A 308 12.24 5.88 2.90
CA ASN A 308 11.27 6.96 3.17
C ASN A 308 10.18 6.61 4.21
N SER A 309 9.85 5.34 4.39
CA SER A 309 8.83 4.90 5.34
C SER A 309 9.37 4.00 6.47
N THR A 310 10.67 3.73 6.53
CA THR A 310 11.24 2.74 7.48
C THR A 310 12.36 3.29 8.36
N HIS A 311 12.62 4.60 8.33
CA HIS A 311 13.51 5.27 9.28
C HIS A 311 12.79 5.62 10.59
N VAL A 312 13.57 5.92 11.63
CA VAL A 312 13.08 6.55 12.86
C VAL A 312 13.73 7.92 12.96
N ASP A 313 12.91 8.95 13.09
CA ASP A 313 13.37 10.28 13.40
C ASP A 313 13.40 10.50 14.90
N PHE A 314 14.51 11.05 15.39
CA PHE A 314 14.64 11.60 16.71
C PHE A 314 15.28 12.98 16.59
N TYR A 315 14.57 14.01 17.02
CA TYR A 315 14.93 15.39 16.71
C TYR A 315 14.70 16.31 17.90
N PRO A 316 15.57 17.31 18.09
CA PRO A 316 15.33 18.41 19.01
C PRO A 316 14.30 19.39 18.41
N VAL A 317 13.41 19.88 19.26
CA VAL A 317 12.39 20.89 18.92
C VAL A 317 12.52 22.03 19.90
N ARG A 318 12.49 23.27 19.40
CA ARG A 318 12.50 24.48 20.21
C ARG A 318 11.13 25.13 20.22
N ASP A 319 10.66 25.52 21.40
CA ASP A 319 9.56 26.46 21.56
C ASP A 319 9.98 27.65 22.43
N GLU A 320 9.01 28.47 22.84
CA GLU A 320 9.25 29.67 23.66
C GLU A 320 9.85 29.38 25.04
N ASN A 321 9.70 28.15 25.55
CA ASN A 321 10.11 27.73 26.88
C ASN A 321 11.42 26.93 26.88
N GLY A 322 12.00 26.65 25.71
CA GLY A 322 13.28 25.94 25.56
C GLY A 322 13.19 24.78 24.58
N TRP A 323 14.02 23.76 24.80
CA TRP A 323 14.13 22.60 23.90
C TRP A 323 13.48 21.34 24.47
N CYS A 324 12.96 20.48 23.62
CA CYS A 324 12.61 19.10 23.96
C CYS A 324 12.94 18.16 22.79
N PHE A 325 12.74 16.87 22.96
CA PHE A 325 12.88 15.91 21.88
C PHE A 325 11.54 15.41 21.36
N GLY A 326 11.47 15.14 20.06
CA GLY A 326 10.39 14.37 19.44
C GLY A 326 10.93 13.08 18.85
N VAL A 327 10.15 12.00 18.96
CA VAL A 327 10.41 10.74 18.23
C VAL A 327 9.26 10.42 17.28
N ARG A 328 9.60 9.99 16.07
CA ARG A 328 8.64 9.62 15.01
C ARG A 328 9.14 8.39 14.26
N GLY A 329 8.25 7.46 13.95
CA GLY A 329 8.61 6.22 13.27
C GLY A 329 7.45 5.24 13.24
N LYS A 330 6.35 5.64 12.59
CA LYS A 330 5.07 4.90 12.65
C LYS A 330 5.17 3.44 12.20
N HIS A 331 6.06 3.12 11.25
CA HIS A 331 6.30 1.75 10.77
C HIS A 331 7.45 1.03 11.51
N ARG A 332 7.98 1.65 12.57
CA ARG A 332 9.11 1.23 13.39
C ARG A 332 8.74 1.38 14.88
N MET A 333 7.55 0.90 15.24
CA MET A 333 6.95 1.13 16.56
C MET A 333 7.80 0.57 17.69
N PHE A 334 8.45 -0.57 17.45
CA PHE A 334 9.39 -1.18 18.40
C PHE A 334 10.48 -0.19 18.83
N GLU A 335 11.14 0.45 17.87
CA GLU A 335 12.16 1.45 18.17
C GLU A 335 11.57 2.70 18.82
N VAL A 336 10.44 3.21 18.32
CA VAL A 336 9.81 4.43 18.86
C VAL A 336 9.43 4.26 20.33
N VAL A 337 8.77 3.14 20.67
CA VAL A 337 8.35 2.85 22.05
C VAL A 337 9.56 2.76 22.97
N ARG A 338 10.62 2.05 22.57
CA ARG A 338 11.83 1.90 23.40
C ARG A 338 12.61 3.19 23.54
N PHE A 339 12.76 3.97 22.47
CA PHE A 339 13.35 5.30 22.53
C PHE A 339 12.61 6.17 23.54
N PHE A 340 11.28 6.28 23.40
CA PHE A 340 10.48 7.08 24.30
C PHE A 340 10.63 6.65 25.77
N LEU A 341 10.42 5.37 26.05
CA LEU A 341 10.46 4.85 27.43
C LEU A 341 11.84 5.06 28.08
N ALA A 342 12.93 4.80 27.35
CA ALA A 342 14.28 4.92 27.89
C ALA A 342 14.70 6.38 28.10
N ILE A 343 14.39 7.26 27.15
CA ILE A 343 14.73 8.69 27.21
C ILE A 343 13.91 9.38 28.29
N SER A 344 12.61 9.06 28.39
CA SER A 344 11.76 9.54 29.47
C SER A 344 12.25 9.06 30.84
N ALA A 345 12.66 7.79 30.96
CA ALA A 345 13.20 7.25 32.22
C ALA A 345 14.54 7.91 32.62
N ALA A 346 15.33 8.36 31.64
CA ALA A 346 16.55 9.13 31.86
C ALA A 346 16.29 10.60 32.24
N GLY A 347 15.03 11.05 32.27
CA GLY A 347 14.63 12.40 32.68
C GLY A 347 14.69 13.44 31.56
N PHE A 348 14.93 13.04 30.31
CA PHE A 348 14.87 13.96 29.18
C PHE A 348 13.41 14.23 28.78
N PRO A 349 13.06 15.48 28.44
CA PRO A 349 11.74 15.79 27.90
C PRO A 349 11.62 15.27 26.48
N VAL A 350 10.77 14.27 26.28
CA VAL A 350 10.51 13.64 24.98
C VAL A 350 9.02 13.41 24.75
N TYR A 351 8.54 13.71 23.55
CA TYR A 351 7.19 13.43 23.10
C TYR A 351 7.21 12.48 21.90
N VAL A 352 6.06 11.87 21.60
CA VAL A 352 5.92 10.91 20.50
C VAL A 352 4.93 11.43 19.47
N VAL A 353 5.34 11.44 18.21
CA VAL A 353 4.44 11.74 17.08
C VAL A 353 3.59 10.51 16.79
N ASP A 354 2.29 10.71 16.56
CA ASP A 354 1.31 9.64 16.30
C ASP A 354 1.18 8.61 17.44
N ASP A 355 1.44 9.04 18.68
CA ASP A 355 1.37 8.23 19.90
C ASP A 355 0.10 7.39 20.04
N GLU A 356 -1.08 7.98 19.77
CA GLU A 356 -2.36 7.29 19.80
C GLU A 356 -2.45 6.20 18.72
N ALA A 357 -1.95 6.45 17.52
CA ALA A 357 -1.96 5.47 16.44
C ALA A 357 -1.00 4.31 16.71
N ILE A 358 0.16 4.60 17.27
CA ILE A 358 1.12 3.57 17.71
C ILE A 358 0.49 2.72 18.82
N ARG A 359 -0.11 3.35 19.84
CA ARG A 359 -0.80 2.65 20.93
C ARG A 359 -1.93 1.77 20.39
N ASP A 360 -2.77 2.32 19.52
CA ASP A 360 -3.91 1.59 18.98
C ASP A 360 -3.44 0.41 18.10
N GLY A 361 -2.34 0.57 17.35
CA GLY A 361 -1.69 -0.50 16.59
C GLY A 361 -1.19 -1.64 17.48
N ILE A 362 -0.39 -1.33 18.52
CA ILE A 362 0.16 -2.37 19.42
C ILE A 362 -0.92 -3.07 20.26
N LEU A 363 -2.03 -2.39 20.56
CA LEU A 363 -3.20 -2.96 21.24
C LEU A 363 -4.16 -3.69 20.29
N GLY A 364 -3.97 -3.57 18.97
CA GLY A 364 -4.90 -4.11 17.98
C GLY A 364 -6.26 -3.43 17.94
N HIS A 365 -6.33 -2.17 18.38
CA HIS A 365 -7.53 -1.34 18.41
C HIS A 365 -7.75 -0.57 17.11
N ASP A 366 -6.69 -0.38 16.33
CA ASP A 366 -6.76 0.21 15.01
C ASP A 366 -7.43 -0.73 13.99
N VAL A 367 -7.58 -0.23 12.77
CA VAL A 367 -8.18 -0.94 11.66
C VAL A 367 -7.15 -1.20 10.57
N ILE A 368 -7.26 -2.37 9.95
CA ILE A 368 -6.58 -2.71 8.70
C ILE A 368 -7.55 -2.43 7.56
N GLY A 369 -7.10 -1.67 6.57
CA GLY A 369 -7.86 -1.37 5.37
C GLY A 369 -7.90 -2.58 4.44
N ILE A 370 -9.08 -2.97 4.01
CA ILE A 370 -9.28 -3.98 2.97
C ILE A 370 -9.47 -3.23 1.66
N VAL A 371 -8.58 -3.48 0.69
CA VAL A 371 -8.65 -2.87 -0.65
C VAL A 371 -9.00 -3.90 -1.71
N PRO A 372 -9.66 -3.49 -2.81
CA PRO A 372 -10.10 -4.40 -3.85
C PRO A 372 -8.98 -5.27 -4.42
N GLU A 373 -9.32 -6.48 -4.80
CA GLU A 373 -8.41 -7.43 -5.42
C GLU A 373 -7.75 -6.85 -6.68
N GLY A 374 -6.41 -6.92 -6.74
CA GLY A 374 -5.61 -6.33 -7.82
C GLY A 374 -4.96 -5.00 -7.43
N VAL A 375 -5.50 -4.30 -6.42
CA VAL A 375 -4.83 -3.17 -5.77
C VAL A 375 -3.67 -3.69 -4.95
N PHE A 376 -2.48 -3.14 -5.16
CA PHE A 376 -1.32 -3.43 -4.32
C PHE A 376 -1.54 -2.83 -2.93
N PRO A 377 -1.57 -3.63 -1.84
CA PRO A 377 -2.03 -3.18 -0.53
C PRO A 377 -0.93 -2.42 0.22
N ARG A 378 -0.41 -1.35 -0.37
CA ARG A 378 0.51 -0.38 0.24
C ARG A 378 0.20 1.01 -0.30
N TYR A 379 0.33 2.01 0.56
CA TYR A 379 0.06 3.42 0.21
C TYR A 379 -1.37 3.63 -0.32
N CYS A 380 -2.35 3.01 0.34
CA CYS A 380 -3.76 3.05 -0.05
C CYS A 380 -4.59 4.01 0.81
N GLU A 381 -3.97 4.96 1.51
CA GLU A 381 -4.63 5.91 2.40
C GLU A 381 -5.73 6.70 1.69
N SER A 382 -5.57 6.97 0.39
CA SER A 382 -6.53 7.68 -0.45
C SER A 382 -7.89 6.96 -0.61
N TRP A 383 -7.94 5.64 -0.37
CA TRP A 383 -9.17 4.86 -0.38
C TRP A 383 -9.99 4.99 0.91
N PHE A 384 -9.42 5.61 1.96
CA PHE A 384 -10.03 5.76 3.28
C PHE A 384 -10.06 7.25 3.68
N PRO A 385 -10.76 8.11 2.93
CA PRO A 385 -10.72 9.56 3.13
C PRO A 385 -11.25 9.95 4.52
N GLY A 386 -10.46 10.73 5.26
CA GLY A 386 -10.82 11.18 6.61
C GLY A 386 -10.58 10.14 7.71
N GLU A 387 -10.06 8.97 7.37
CA GLU A 387 -9.73 7.91 8.32
C GLU A 387 -8.22 7.75 8.47
N ARG A 388 -7.80 7.21 9.62
CA ARG A 388 -6.39 6.91 9.90
C ARG A 388 -6.17 5.41 9.71
N VAL A 389 -5.89 5.00 8.48
CA VAL A 389 -5.57 3.61 8.12
C VAL A 389 -4.11 3.54 7.66
N THR A 390 -3.39 2.51 8.11
CA THR A 390 -1.92 2.48 7.99
C THR A 390 -1.42 1.20 7.34
N ASP A 391 -2.14 0.11 7.58
CA ASP A 391 -1.89 -1.18 6.98
C ASP A 391 -3.07 -1.56 6.11
N PHE A 392 -2.77 -2.25 5.02
CA PHE A 392 -3.74 -2.65 4.02
C PHE A 392 -3.59 -4.12 3.69
N MET A 393 -4.69 -4.74 3.26
CA MET A 393 -4.72 -6.11 2.78
C MET A 393 -5.71 -6.27 1.63
N ASN A 394 -5.55 -7.32 0.85
CA ASN A 394 -6.63 -7.87 0.04
C ASN A 394 -7.26 -9.05 0.80
N LEU A 395 -8.52 -9.38 0.53
CA LEU A 395 -9.10 -10.66 0.98
C LEU A 395 -8.44 -11.81 0.20
N SER A 396 -8.07 -12.88 0.89
CA SER A 396 -7.46 -14.06 0.26
C SER A 396 -8.51 -14.92 -0.46
N TYR A 397 -8.03 -15.75 -1.39
CA TYR A 397 -8.83 -16.83 -1.99
C TYR A 397 -9.03 -18.02 -1.04
N GLU A 398 -8.30 -18.08 0.07
CA GLU A 398 -8.38 -19.18 1.02
C GLU A 398 -9.73 -19.14 1.75
N ALA A 399 -10.63 -20.01 1.29
CA ALA A 399 -12.02 -20.08 1.73
C ALA A 399 -12.17 -20.27 3.25
N GLU A 400 -11.15 -20.85 3.91
CA GLU A 400 -11.17 -21.14 5.34
C GLU A 400 -11.39 -19.90 6.22
N HIS A 401 -10.85 -18.74 5.81
CA HIS A 401 -10.98 -17.51 6.59
C HIS A 401 -12.01 -16.54 6.02
N ASN A 402 -12.53 -16.78 4.81
CA ASN A 402 -13.50 -15.88 4.18
C ASN A 402 -14.77 -15.74 5.01
N GLY A 403 -15.32 -16.83 5.56
CA GLY A 403 -16.47 -16.76 6.47
C GLY A 403 -16.19 -15.91 7.73
N PHE A 404 -14.97 -16.01 8.27
CA PHE A 404 -14.54 -15.22 9.42
C PHE A 404 -14.49 -13.72 9.07
N PHE A 405 -13.78 -13.35 8.00
CA PHE A 405 -13.67 -11.95 7.56
C PHE A 405 -15.02 -11.34 7.26
N MET A 406 -15.89 -12.08 6.58
CA MET A 406 -17.24 -11.61 6.23
C MET A 406 -18.11 -11.32 7.46
N SER A 407 -17.83 -11.94 8.61
CA SER A 407 -18.56 -11.72 9.86
C SER A 407 -18.03 -10.58 10.73
N ARG A 408 -16.80 -10.10 10.46
CA ARG A 408 -16.09 -9.12 11.31
C ARG A 408 -15.74 -7.82 10.58
N ALA A 409 -15.53 -7.89 9.28
CA ALA A 409 -15.22 -6.72 8.46
C ALA A 409 -16.48 -5.94 8.10
N VAL A 410 -16.33 -4.64 7.96
CA VAL A 410 -17.35 -3.72 7.44
C VAL A 410 -16.92 -3.31 6.04
N PHE A 411 -17.80 -3.50 5.06
CA PHE A 411 -17.55 -3.15 3.66
C PHE A 411 -18.40 -1.97 3.23
N ASP A 412 -17.80 -1.10 2.44
CA ASP A 412 -18.49 0.04 1.86
C ASP A 412 -19.39 -0.43 0.71
N ASP A 413 -20.44 0.34 0.45
CA ASP A 413 -21.17 0.22 -0.80
C ASP A 413 -20.26 0.67 -1.95
N PRO A 414 -20.33 0.02 -3.12
CA PRO A 414 -19.55 0.46 -4.27
C PRO A 414 -19.95 1.88 -4.67
N GLU A 415 -18.98 2.67 -5.13
CA GLU A 415 -19.25 4.02 -5.63
C GLU A 415 -20.30 3.96 -6.75
N SER A 416 -21.28 4.86 -6.67
CA SER A 416 -22.33 4.93 -7.67
C SER A 416 -21.77 5.50 -8.98
N LEU A 417 -22.01 4.78 -10.06
CA LEU A 417 -21.70 5.25 -11.40
C LEU A 417 -22.70 6.32 -11.81
N ILE A 418 -22.17 7.42 -12.36
CA ILE A 418 -22.92 8.58 -12.84
C ILE A 418 -22.49 8.87 -14.29
N LEU A 419 -23.42 9.30 -15.15
CA LEU A 419 -23.13 9.76 -16.51
C LEU A 419 -22.83 11.27 -16.54
N ASP A 420 -21.94 11.70 -17.42
CA ASP A 420 -21.76 13.11 -17.77
C ASP A 420 -22.97 13.56 -18.61
N THR A 421 -23.83 14.39 -18.02
CA THR A 421 -25.02 14.96 -18.66
C THR A 421 -24.73 16.25 -19.40
#